data_AF-A0A531M681-F1
#
_entry.id   AF-A0A531M681-F1
#
_cell.length_a   1.000
_cell.length_b   1.000
_cell.length_c   1.000
_cell.angle_alpha   90.00
_cell.angle_beta   90.00
_cell.angle_gamma   90.00
#
_symmetry.space_group_name_H-M   'P 1'
#
loop_
_entity.id
_entity.type
_entity.pdbx_description
1 polymer ?
#
loop_
_entity_poly.entity_id
_entity_poly.type
_entity_poly.pdbx_seq_one_letter_code
_entity_poly.pdbx_strand_id
1 'polypeptide(L)' 'MTVPKLRIAGLDKSFGTGERRTEVLRDINLD' A
#
# COMPACT_ATOMS: atom_id res chain seq x y z
N MET A 1 -13.51 20.41 11.36
CA MET A 1 -12.46 19.63 10.66
C MET A 1 -13.02 18.24 10.39
N THR A 2 -13.06 17.80 9.13
CA THR A 2 -13.50 16.43 8.80
C THR A 2 -12.33 15.48 8.98
N VAL A 3 -12.47 14.53 9.89
CA VAL A 3 -11.51 13.42 10.02
C VAL A 3 -11.82 12.43 8.90
N PRO A 4 -10.82 12.03 8.08
CA PRO A 4 -11.04 11.06 7.03
C PRO A 4 -11.46 9.72 7.61
N LYS A 5 -12.38 9.06 6.90
CA LYS A 5 -12.92 7.76 7.32
C LYS A 5 -11.90 6.62 7.17
N LEU A 6 -10.86 6.83 6.38
CA LEU A 6 -9.78 5.88 6.15
C LEU A 6 -8.48 6.65 5.95
N ARG A 7 -7.41 6.20 6.62
CA ARG A 7 -6.05 6.68 6.39
C ARG A 7 -5.16 5.47 6.17
N ILE A 8 -4.40 5.50 5.09
CA ILE A 8 -3.41 4.47 4.78
C ILE A 8 -2.09 5.19 4.52
N ALA A 9 -1.05 4.80 5.25
CA ALA A 9 0.29 5.33 5.06
C ALA A 9 1.27 4.16 4.90
N GLY A 10 2.21 4.29 3.97
CA GLY A 10 3.24 3.27 3.72
C GLY A 10 2.66 1.93 3.26
N LEU A 11 1.64 1.96 2.39
CA LEU A 11 1.09 0.71 1.85
C LEU A 11 1.98 0.17 0.74
N ASP A 12 2.63 -0.94 1.05
CA ASP A 12 3.32 -1.78 0.08
C ASP A 12 2.51 -3.04 -0.21
N LYS A 13 2.42 -3.40 -1.49
CA LYS A 13 1.74 -4.63 -1.91
C LYS A 13 2.54 -5.32 -3.00
N SER A 14 2.63 -6.63 -2.88
CA SER A 14 3.23 -7.51 -3.87
C SER A 14 2.41 -8.78 -4.07
N PHE A 15 2.51 -9.37 -5.24
CA PHE A 15 1.97 -10.69 -5.55
C PHE A 15 3.09 -11.69 -5.85
N GLY A 16 2.80 -12.99 -5.67
CA GLY A 16 3.78 -14.07 -5.82
C GLY A 16 4.64 -14.30 -4.58
N THR A 17 5.52 -15.30 -4.64
CA THR A 17 6.37 -15.75 -3.52
C THR A 17 7.82 -15.96 -3.99
N GLY A 18 8.78 -15.70 -3.11
CA GLY A 18 10.21 -15.91 -3.40
C GLY A 18 10.71 -15.04 -4.56
N GLU A 19 11.51 -15.63 -5.46
CA GLU A 19 12.11 -14.94 -6.61
C GLU A 19 11.09 -14.44 -7.64
N ARG A 20 9.84 -14.92 -7.60
CA ARG A 20 8.75 -14.49 -8.48
C ARG A 20 7.79 -13.51 -7.80
N ARG A 21 8.32 -12.68 -6.90
CA ARG A 21 7.55 -11.65 -6.22
C ARG A 21 7.56 -10.38 -7.07
N THR A 22 6.38 -9.96 -7.51
CA THR A 22 6.18 -8.70 -8.25
C THR A 22 5.56 -7.68 -7.32
N GLU A 23 6.22 -6.53 -7.19
CA GLU A 23 5.70 -5.40 -6.44
C GLU A 23 4.70 -4.61 -7.29
N VAL A 24 3.56 -4.26 -6.69
CA VAL A 24 2.44 -3.62 -7.38
C VAL A 24 2.01 -2.30 -6.75
N LEU A 25 2.22 -2.13 -5.45
CA LEU A 25 2.07 -0.85 -4.77
C LEU A 25 3.32 -0.63 -3.93
N ARG A 26 3.85 0.59 -3.98
CA ARG A 26 4.99 1.02 -3.19
C ARG A 26 4.72 2.40 -2.61
N ASP A 27 4.93 2.55 -1.32
CA ASP A 27 4.90 3.84 -0.60
C ASP A 27 3.63 4.66 -0.84
N ILE A 28 2.48 4.00 -0.92
CA ILE A 28 1.21 4.68 -1.16
C ILE A 28 0.70 5.32 0.14
N ASN A 29 0.39 6.62 0.05
CA ASN A 29 -0.26 7.40 1.10
C ASN A 29 -1.62 7.89 0.60
N LEU A 30 -2.68 7.64 1.37
CA LEU A 30 -4.06 7.99 1.07
C LEU A 30 -4.74 8.56 2.32
N ASP A 31 -5.35 9.73 2.18
CA ASP A 31 -6.19 10.41 3.16
C ASP A 31 -7.66 10.45 2.72
#